data_AF-A0AB38DPY5-F1
#
_entry.id   AF-A0AB38DPY5-F1
#
_cell.length_a   1.000
_cell.length_b   1.000
_cell.length_c   1.000
_cell.angle_alpha   90.00
_cell.angle_beta   90.00
_cell.angle_gamma   90.00
#
_symmetry.space_group_name_H-M   'P 1'
#
loop_
_entity.id
_entity.type
_entity.pdbx_description
1 polymer ?
#
loop_
_entity_poly.entity_id
_entity_poly.type
_entity_poly.pdbx_seq_one_letter_code
_entity_poly.pdbx_strand_id
1 'polypeptide(L)'
;MGMIFKDKKELEDKYIYGELAIKYLLHIENGDVDYADIAKFLLRAKFDHYAAGNTYKKMFDDTFKNIDPEYDDFGNFLQPFTFDEFGNEYSTPTRSFLIDVATYNDFYSEDFLTDYKQPHNIFWPKILFKEWIETIYSQNHSLESDNGMVNLPDVNEFLKLNKEKEQTIQNIRMQALAGQITRQQDNNLREDAANASFNEQPLTLKLANKAFSRFWGNANPLERDTHPENRDISKWIQEESNHEISKTMADKIAQVIRPEWAATGRKPQI
;
A
#
# COMPACT_ATOMS: atom_id res chain seq x y z
N MET A 1 -25.96 19.32 -15.16
CA MET A 1 -24.97 18.24 -14.93
C MET A 1 -25.59 16.90 -15.33
N GLY A 2 -25.52 16.48 -16.60
CA GLY A 2 -26.23 15.24 -16.98
C GLY A 2 -26.02 14.65 -18.38
N MET A 3 -25.26 15.28 -19.28
CA MET A 3 -24.96 14.69 -20.60
C MET A 3 -23.62 13.95 -20.62
N ILE A 4 -22.55 14.54 -20.07
CA ILE A 4 -21.19 13.96 -20.11
C ILE A 4 -21.09 12.59 -19.42
N PHE A 5 -21.84 12.36 -18.34
CA PHE A 5 -21.83 11.07 -17.62
C PHE A 5 -22.66 9.97 -18.32
N LYS A 6 -23.59 10.35 -19.19
CA LYS A 6 -24.50 9.40 -19.87
C LYS A 6 -23.77 8.69 -21.02
N ASP A 7 -23.01 9.46 -21.80
CA ASP A 7 -22.23 8.93 -22.93
C ASP A 7 -21.05 8.05 -22.47
N LYS A 8 -20.42 8.39 -21.33
CA LYS A 8 -19.35 7.60 -20.72
C LYS A 8 -19.82 6.21 -20.27
N LYS A 9 -21.00 6.11 -19.69
CA LYS A 9 -21.59 4.84 -19.24
C LYS A 9 -22.01 3.96 -20.42
N GLU A 10 -22.58 4.56 -21.47
CA GLU A 10 -22.95 3.83 -22.70
C GLU A 10 -21.76 3.23 -23.44
N LEU A 11 -20.56 3.81 -23.33
CA LEU A 11 -19.34 3.28 -23.95
C LEU A 11 -18.77 2.10 -23.14
N GLU A 12 -18.69 2.19 -21.81
CA GLU A 12 -18.25 1.06 -20.96
C GLU A 12 -19.18 -0.16 -21.06
N ASP A 13 -20.47 0.07 -21.33
CA ASP A 13 -21.43 -1.02 -21.54
C ASP A 13 -21.22 -1.75 -22.89
N LYS A 14 -20.59 -1.10 -23.88
CA LYS A 14 -20.38 -1.65 -25.24
C LYS A 14 -19.10 -2.47 -25.40
N TYR A 15 -18.07 -2.19 -24.61
CA TYR A 15 -16.77 -2.86 -24.72
C TYR A 15 -16.50 -3.80 -23.54
N ILE A 16 -15.63 -4.77 -23.75
CA ILE A 16 -15.09 -5.65 -22.71
C ILE A 16 -13.57 -5.53 -22.71
N TYR A 17 -12.98 -5.40 -21.52
CA TYR A 17 -11.54 -5.40 -21.33
C TYR A 17 -10.97 -6.80 -21.64
N GLY A 18 -9.87 -6.89 -22.40
CA GLY A 18 -9.32 -8.16 -22.89
C GLY A 18 -9.02 -9.16 -21.77
N GLU A 19 -8.49 -8.70 -20.64
CA GLU A 19 -8.29 -9.54 -19.45
C GLU A 19 -9.61 -10.11 -18.92
N LEU A 20 -10.66 -9.28 -18.82
CA LEU A 20 -11.97 -9.72 -18.34
C LEU A 20 -12.63 -10.70 -19.31
N ALA A 21 -12.39 -10.54 -20.61
CA ALA A 21 -12.84 -11.49 -21.62
C ALA A 21 -12.18 -12.87 -21.46
N ILE A 22 -10.87 -12.92 -21.20
CA ILE A 22 -10.16 -14.17 -20.92
C ILE A 22 -10.64 -14.80 -19.61
N LYS A 23 -10.81 -14.00 -18.55
CA LYS A 23 -11.37 -14.47 -17.27
C LYS A 23 -12.80 -15.00 -17.41
N TYR A 24 -13.59 -14.43 -18.30
CA TYR A 24 -14.93 -14.92 -18.61
C TYR A 24 -14.89 -16.31 -19.26
N LEU A 25 -13.99 -16.55 -20.22
CA LEU A 25 -13.82 -17.88 -20.82
C LEU A 25 -13.30 -18.91 -19.81
N LEU A 26 -12.37 -18.50 -18.94
CA LEU A 26 -11.92 -19.33 -17.84
C LEU A 26 -13.08 -19.73 -16.89
N HIS A 27 -14.02 -18.81 -16.67
CA HIS A 27 -15.23 -19.09 -15.88
C HIS A 27 -16.15 -20.11 -16.56
N ILE A 28 -16.24 -20.10 -17.89
CA ILE A 28 -17.00 -21.12 -18.65
C ILE A 28 -16.36 -22.50 -18.50
N GLU A 29 -15.04 -22.58 -18.57
CA GLU A 29 -14.27 -23.83 -18.41
C GLU A 29 -14.14 -24.30 -16.95
N ASN A 30 -14.88 -23.68 -16.01
CA ASN A 30 -14.86 -23.99 -14.57
C ASN A 30 -13.47 -24.03 -13.91
N GLY A 31 -12.46 -23.36 -14.51
CA GLY A 31 -11.10 -23.31 -13.97
C GLY A 31 -10.25 -24.56 -14.20
N ASP A 32 -10.66 -25.48 -15.08
CA ASP A 32 -9.87 -26.67 -15.45
C ASP A 32 -8.66 -26.35 -16.35
N VAL A 33 -8.57 -25.10 -16.82
CA VAL A 33 -7.54 -24.59 -17.74
C VAL A 33 -6.92 -23.32 -17.16
N ASP A 34 -5.78 -22.89 -17.69
CA ASP A 34 -5.16 -21.60 -17.32
C ASP A 34 -5.38 -20.51 -18.39
N TYR A 35 -4.88 -19.30 -18.15
CA TYR A 35 -5.01 -18.20 -19.12
C TYR A 35 -4.27 -18.49 -20.42
N ALA A 36 -3.13 -19.18 -20.34
CA ALA A 36 -2.35 -19.55 -21.50
C ALA A 36 -3.09 -20.54 -22.41
N ASP A 37 -3.83 -21.49 -21.83
CA ASP A 37 -4.65 -22.45 -22.56
C ASP A 37 -5.83 -21.77 -23.27
N ILE A 38 -6.52 -20.85 -22.59
CA ILE A 38 -7.56 -20.02 -23.21
C ILE A 38 -6.98 -19.19 -24.36
N ALA A 39 -5.83 -18.55 -24.16
CA ALA A 39 -5.20 -17.75 -25.20
C ALA A 39 -4.76 -18.59 -26.42
N LYS A 40 -4.19 -19.79 -26.19
CA LYS A 40 -3.86 -20.75 -27.27
C LYS A 40 -5.11 -21.23 -28.00
N PHE A 41 -6.21 -21.46 -27.29
CA PHE A 41 -7.49 -21.82 -27.89
C PHE A 41 -8.00 -20.71 -28.82
N LEU A 42 -8.01 -19.46 -28.35
CA LEU A 42 -8.39 -18.30 -29.16
C LEU A 42 -7.50 -18.13 -30.39
N LEU A 43 -6.18 -18.30 -30.25
CA LEU A 43 -5.24 -18.24 -31.37
C LEU A 43 -5.49 -19.36 -32.41
N ARG A 44 -5.78 -20.59 -31.96
CA ARG A 44 -6.11 -21.72 -32.85
C ARG A 44 -7.43 -21.49 -33.59
N ALA A 45 -8.41 -20.92 -32.90
CA ALA A 45 -9.69 -20.53 -33.49
C ALA A 45 -9.61 -19.28 -34.38
N LYS A 46 -8.41 -18.69 -34.54
CA LYS A 46 -8.15 -17.48 -35.32
C LYS A 46 -8.90 -16.24 -34.78
N PHE A 47 -8.94 -16.07 -33.46
CA PHE A 47 -9.35 -14.80 -32.86
C PHE A 47 -8.29 -13.74 -33.17
N ASP A 48 -8.52 -12.94 -34.19
CA ASP A 48 -7.74 -11.76 -34.49
C ASP A 48 -8.61 -10.51 -34.40
N HIS A 49 -8.04 -9.37 -34.78
CA HIS A 49 -8.73 -8.10 -34.73
C HIS A 49 -9.97 -8.04 -35.64
N TYR A 50 -9.99 -8.77 -36.76
CA TYR A 50 -11.18 -8.86 -37.61
C TYR A 50 -12.28 -9.64 -36.91
N ALA A 51 -11.93 -10.78 -36.29
CA ALA A 51 -12.86 -11.57 -35.49
C ALA A 51 -13.39 -10.80 -34.27
N ALA A 52 -12.53 -10.00 -33.64
CA ALA A 52 -12.88 -9.16 -32.50
C ALA A 52 -13.75 -7.95 -32.88
N GLY A 53 -13.89 -7.61 -34.17
CA GLY A 53 -14.63 -6.42 -34.59
C GLY A 53 -13.88 -5.11 -34.38
N ASN A 54 -12.58 -5.17 -34.61
CA ASN A 54 -11.53 -4.24 -34.22
C ASN A 54 -11.13 -4.29 -32.73
N THR A 55 -9.87 -3.95 -32.49
CA THR A 55 -9.25 -3.80 -31.19
C THR A 55 -9.22 -2.32 -30.81
N TYR A 56 -9.60 -2.01 -29.58
CA TYR A 56 -9.63 -0.63 -29.07
C TYR A 56 -8.74 -0.50 -27.84
N LYS A 57 -8.29 0.73 -27.56
CA LYS A 57 -7.72 1.13 -26.27
C LYS A 57 -8.58 2.19 -25.61
N LYS A 58 -8.56 2.24 -24.29
CA LYS A 58 -9.18 3.33 -23.52
C LYS A 58 -8.16 4.43 -23.26
N MET A 59 -8.43 5.63 -23.74
CA MET A 59 -7.61 6.82 -23.56
C MET A 59 -7.86 7.45 -22.17
N PHE A 60 -6.95 8.34 -21.72
CA PHE A 60 -7.09 9.05 -20.44
C PHE A 60 -8.35 9.92 -20.34
N ASP A 61 -8.91 10.36 -21.47
CA ASP A 61 -10.17 11.12 -21.54
C ASP A 61 -11.42 10.23 -21.55
N ASP A 62 -11.26 8.92 -21.28
CA ASP A 62 -12.26 7.86 -21.37
C ASP A 62 -12.78 7.57 -22.80
N THR A 63 -12.15 8.09 -23.84
CA THR A 63 -12.51 7.75 -25.22
C THR A 63 -11.88 6.42 -25.65
N PHE A 64 -12.53 5.71 -26.57
CA PHE A 64 -12.02 4.48 -27.15
C PHE A 64 -11.46 4.75 -28.54
N LYS A 65 -10.19 4.39 -28.76
CA LYS A 65 -9.52 4.56 -30.05
C LYS A 65 -9.17 3.21 -30.65
N ASN A 66 -9.47 3.01 -31.93
CA ASN A 66 -9.05 1.83 -32.67
C ASN A 66 -7.51 1.75 -32.70
N ILE A 67 -6.97 0.57 -32.42
CA ILE A 67 -5.52 0.30 -32.39
C ILE A 67 -5.10 -0.73 -33.43
N ASP A 68 -6.01 -1.17 -34.27
CA ASP A 68 -5.66 -2.02 -35.40
C ASP A 68 -4.93 -1.21 -36.47
N PRO A 69 -4.18 -1.89 -37.36
CA PRO A 69 -3.58 -1.27 -38.52
C PRO A 69 -4.61 -0.49 -39.33
N GLU A 70 -4.58 0.83 -39.24
CA GLU A 70 -5.22 1.69 -40.23
C GLU A 70 -4.23 1.89 -41.37
N TYR A 71 -4.71 1.79 -42.60
CA TYR A 71 -3.95 2.16 -43.78
C TYR A 71 -4.57 3.44 -44.33
N ASP A 72 -3.74 4.40 -44.72
CA ASP A 72 -4.27 5.56 -45.47
C ASP A 72 -4.76 5.11 -46.86
N ASP A 73 -5.41 6.02 -47.60
CA ASP A 73 -5.91 5.78 -48.97
C ASP A 73 -4.81 5.36 -49.97
N PHE A 74 -3.53 5.45 -49.56
CA PHE A 74 -2.36 5.09 -50.35
C PHE A 74 -1.70 3.78 -49.89
N GLY A 75 -2.28 3.09 -48.90
CA GLY A 75 -1.77 1.84 -48.36
C GLY A 75 -0.58 2.00 -47.41
N ASN A 76 -0.30 3.21 -46.93
CA ASN A 76 0.71 3.43 -45.91
C ASN A 76 0.17 3.06 -44.54
N PHE A 77 0.97 2.33 -43.77
CA PHE A 77 0.65 1.94 -42.41
C PHE A 77 0.59 3.17 -41.48
N LEU A 78 -0.59 3.45 -40.93
CA LEU A 78 -0.81 4.41 -39.86
C LEU A 78 -0.58 3.68 -38.54
N GLN A 79 0.63 3.81 -37.99
CA GLN A 79 1.02 3.11 -36.77
C GLN A 79 0.19 3.61 -35.57
N PRO A 80 -0.45 2.72 -34.78
CA PRO A 80 -1.12 3.12 -33.55
C PRO A 80 -0.07 3.29 -32.45
N PHE A 81 0.66 4.42 -32.49
CA PHE A 81 1.51 4.83 -31.36
C PHE A 81 0.69 5.50 -30.29
N THR A 82 1.14 5.27 -29.07
CA THR A 82 0.67 5.95 -27.90
C THR A 82 1.82 5.87 -26.81
N PHE A 83 1.99 6.86 -25.88
CA PHE A 83 2.68 7.04 -24.54
C PHE A 83 1.82 6.99 -23.19
N ASP A 84 2.20 6.24 -22.12
CA ASP A 84 1.59 6.27 -20.74
C ASP A 84 2.03 7.52 -19.93
N GLU A 85 1.70 7.56 -18.63
CA GLU A 85 2.02 8.64 -17.68
C GLU A 85 3.52 9.01 -17.59
N PHE A 86 4.40 8.13 -18.06
CA PHE A 86 5.85 8.31 -18.18
C PHE A 86 6.33 8.43 -19.64
N GLY A 87 5.48 8.16 -20.63
CA GLY A 87 5.89 8.05 -22.02
C GLY A 87 5.74 6.66 -22.66
N ASN A 88 5.04 5.68 -22.09
CA ASN A 88 5.00 4.30 -22.61
C ASN A 88 3.57 3.76 -22.86
N GLU A 89 2.92 3.90 -24.01
CA GLU A 89 1.53 3.37 -24.17
C GLU A 89 1.69 2.09 -24.98
N TYR A 90 1.57 0.97 -24.27
CA TYR A 90 1.55 -0.32 -24.91
C TYR A 90 0.12 -0.77 -25.15
N SER A 91 -0.37 -0.47 -26.35
CA SER A 91 -1.58 -1.05 -26.90
C SER A 91 -1.16 -1.97 -28.04
N THR A 92 -1.27 -3.27 -27.81
CA THR A 92 -0.88 -4.27 -28.79
C THR A 92 -2.12 -4.79 -29.52
N PRO A 93 -2.05 -5.14 -30.81
CA PRO A 93 -3.18 -5.74 -31.50
C PRO A 93 -3.64 -7.02 -30.81
N THR A 94 -4.91 -7.41 -31.01
CA THR A 94 -5.52 -8.61 -30.41
C THR A 94 -4.61 -9.84 -30.47
N ARG A 95 -3.98 -10.11 -31.62
CA ARG A 95 -3.13 -11.28 -31.80
C ARG A 95 -1.89 -11.28 -30.90
N SER A 96 -1.23 -10.13 -30.77
CA SER A 96 -0.03 -10.00 -29.95
C SER A 96 -0.34 -10.17 -28.48
N PHE A 97 -1.45 -9.59 -28.01
CA PHE A 97 -1.95 -9.80 -26.65
C PHE A 97 -2.18 -11.27 -26.34
N LEU A 98 -2.84 -11.98 -27.25
CA LEU A 98 -3.07 -13.42 -27.07
C LEU A 98 -1.75 -14.22 -27.08
N ILE A 99 -0.74 -13.81 -27.86
CA ILE A 99 0.58 -14.45 -27.83
C ILE A 99 1.26 -14.23 -26.48
N ASP A 100 1.20 -13.01 -25.95
CA ASP A 100 1.79 -12.68 -24.66
C ASP A 100 1.13 -13.48 -23.53
N VAL A 101 -0.21 -13.50 -23.47
CA VAL A 101 -0.94 -14.30 -22.48
C VAL A 101 -0.66 -15.80 -22.65
N ALA A 102 -0.60 -16.30 -23.89
CA ALA A 102 -0.27 -17.70 -24.17
C ALA A 102 1.15 -18.10 -23.74
N THR A 103 2.07 -17.13 -23.69
CA THR A 103 3.48 -17.34 -23.37
C THR A 103 3.74 -17.22 -21.87
N TYR A 104 3.21 -16.17 -21.25
CA TYR A 104 3.52 -15.80 -19.87
C TYR A 104 2.46 -16.19 -18.86
N ASN A 105 1.27 -16.62 -19.32
CA ASN A 105 0.13 -16.91 -18.47
C ASN A 105 -0.24 -15.73 -17.55
N ASP A 106 -0.09 -14.51 -18.07
CA ASP A 106 -0.28 -13.26 -17.35
C ASP A 106 -0.77 -12.16 -18.31
N PHE A 107 -1.31 -11.07 -17.76
CA PHE A 107 -1.91 -9.97 -18.52
C PHE A 107 -1.01 -8.72 -18.61
N TYR A 108 0.27 -8.88 -18.28
CA TYR A 108 1.25 -7.81 -18.32
C TYR A 108 2.25 -8.02 -19.45
N SER A 109 2.59 -6.93 -20.12
CA SER A 109 3.79 -6.85 -20.94
C SER A 109 4.96 -6.50 -20.04
N GLU A 110 6.06 -7.24 -20.17
CA GLU A 110 7.31 -6.98 -19.47
C GLU A 110 8.31 -6.30 -20.41
N ASP A 111 8.78 -5.12 -20.04
CA ASP A 111 9.89 -4.46 -20.71
C ASP A 111 11.21 -5.12 -20.30
N PHE A 112 11.85 -5.79 -21.25
CA PHE A 112 13.10 -6.52 -21.06
C PHE A 112 14.27 -5.67 -20.57
N LEU A 113 14.20 -4.33 -20.72
CA LEU A 113 15.27 -3.42 -20.30
C LEU A 113 15.11 -2.95 -18.85
N THR A 114 13.87 -2.87 -18.36
CA THR A 114 13.55 -2.21 -17.09
C THR A 114 12.88 -3.12 -16.07
N ASP A 115 12.57 -4.37 -16.46
CA ASP A 115 11.71 -5.30 -15.71
C ASP A 115 10.34 -4.68 -15.37
N TYR A 116 9.94 -3.62 -16.08
CA TYR A 116 8.69 -2.92 -15.85
C TYR A 116 7.55 -3.73 -16.44
N LYS A 117 6.53 -3.98 -15.61
CA LYS A 117 5.32 -4.69 -16.00
C LYS A 117 4.17 -3.72 -16.17
N GLN A 118 3.64 -3.65 -17.38
CA GLN A 118 2.50 -2.80 -17.73
C GLN A 118 1.31 -3.64 -18.19
N PRO A 119 0.08 -3.34 -17.71
CA PRO A 119 -1.10 -4.07 -18.14
C PRO A 119 -1.44 -3.73 -19.60
N HIS A 120 -1.92 -4.71 -20.36
CA HIS A 120 -2.38 -4.44 -21.72
C HIS A 120 -3.64 -3.57 -21.70
N ASN A 121 -3.64 -2.44 -22.42
CA ASN A 121 -4.82 -1.57 -22.54
C ASN A 121 -5.64 -1.96 -23.80
N ILE A 122 -6.36 -3.08 -23.73
CA ILE A 122 -7.08 -3.67 -24.88
C ILE A 122 -8.55 -3.89 -24.56
N PHE A 123 -9.40 -3.51 -25.50
CA PHE A 123 -10.84 -3.62 -25.43
C PHE A 123 -11.43 -4.16 -26.73
N TRP A 124 -12.46 -4.99 -26.59
CA TRP A 124 -13.22 -5.56 -27.70
C TRP A 124 -14.70 -5.19 -27.60
N PRO A 125 -15.40 -4.96 -28.73
CA PRO A 125 -16.86 -4.88 -28.74
C PRO A 125 -17.51 -6.13 -28.13
N LYS A 126 -18.29 -5.95 -27.07
CA LYS A 126 -18.88 -7.05 -26.29
C LYS A 126 -19.83 -7.93 -27.11
N ILE A 127 -20.60 -7.31 -28.01
CA ILE A 127 -21.54 -8.01 -28.90
C ILE A 127 -20.77 -8.96 -29.82
N LEU A 128 -19.75 -8.46 -30.50
CA LEU A 128 -18.96 -9.24 -31.47
C LEU A 128 -18.13 -10.32 -30.79
N PHE A 129 -17.53 -10.00 -29.63
CA PHE A 129 -16.89 -11.01 -28.79
C PHE A 129 -17.85 -12.15 -28.45
N LYS A 130 -19.06 -11.85 -28.00
CA LYS A 130 -20.07 -12.87 -27.64
C LYS A 130 -20.45 -13.75 -28.84
N GLU A 131 -20.83 -13.13 -29.96
CA GLU A 131 -21.24 -13.86 -31.18
C GLU A 131 -20.14 -14.80 -31.67
N TRP A 132 -18.88 -14.35 -31.60
CA TRP A 132 -17.75 -15.14 -32.04
C TRP A 132 -17.47 -16.32 -31.12
N ILE A 133 -17.54 -16.12 -29.79
CA ILE A 133 -17.39 -17.21 -28.82
C ILE A 133 -18.51 -18.25 -28.98
N GLU A 134 -19.76 -17.84 -29.15
CA GLU A 134 -20.88 -18.75 -29.43
C GLU A 134 -20.63 -19.59 -30.71
N THR A 135 -20.08 -18.95 -31.74
CA THR A 135 -19.73 -19.62 -33.01
C THR A 135 -18.65 -20.68 -32.81
N ILE A 136 -17.69 -20.46 -31.93
CA ILE A 136 -16.58 -21.41 -31.72
C ILE A 136 -16.94 -22.54 -30.81
N TYR A 137 -17.68 -22.25 -29.75
CA TYR A 137 -18.17 -23.30 -28.86
C TYR A 137 -19.14 -24.21 -29.59
N SER A 138 -19.96 -23.69 -30.51
CA SER A 138 -20.81 -24.54 -31.37
C SER A 138 -20.03 -25.37 -32.39
N GLN A 139 -18.84 -24.92 -32.81
CA GLN A 139 -17.99 -25.67 -33.75
C GLN A 139 -17.06 -26.69 -33.07
N ASN A 140 -16.57 -26.40 -31.86
CA ASN A 140 -15.54 -27.20 -31.18
C ASN A 140 -16.06 -28.06 -30.04
N HIS A 141 -17.15 -27.66 -29.38
CA HIS A 141 -17.79 -28.48 -28.37
C HIS A 141 -19.03 -29.15 -28.96
N SER A 142 -19.09 -30.48 -28.84
CA SER A 142 -20.36 -31.21 -28.79
C SER A 142 -21.12 -30.84 -27.50
N LEU A 143 -21.46 -29.57 -27.32
CA LEU A 143 -22.47 -29.13 -26.35
C LEU A 143 -23.83 -29.41 -26.99
N GLU A 144 -24.16 -30.70 -27.11
CA GLU A 144 -25.54 -31.14 -27.32
C GLU A 144 -26.32 -30.76 -26.06
N SER A 145 -26.92 -29.56 -26.06
CA SER A 145 -28.20 -29.40 -25.36
C SER A 145 -29.26 -30.16 -26.16
N ASP A 146 -30.35 -30.57 -25.52
CA ASP A 146 -31.50 -31.25 -26.16
C ASP A 146 -32.06 -30.51 -27.41
N ASN A 147 -31.62 -29.28 -27.69
CA ASN A 147 -32.00 -28.44 -28.83
C ASN A 147 -30.81 -27.86 -29.65
N GLY A 148 -29.56 -28.27 -29.42
CA GLY A 148 -28.40 -27.83 -30.22
C GLY A 148 -27.96 -26.35 -30.04
N MET A 149 -28.42 -25.66 -28.99
CA MET A 149 -27.97 -24.30 -28.64
C MET A 149 -26.90 -24.34 -27.55
N VAL A 150 -25.80 -23.61 -27.76
CA VAL A 150 -24.77 -23.33 -26.75
C VAL A 150 -25.34 -22.30 -25.77
N ASN A 151 -25.49 -22.66 -24.50
CA ASN A 151 -25.95 -21.74 -23.47
C ASN A 151 -24.76 -21.20 -22.67
N LEU A 152 -24.24 -20.04 -23.08
CA LEU A 152 -23.15 -19.37 -22.38
C LEU A 152 -23.69 -18.50 -21.22
N PRO A 153 -22.97 -18.38 -20.09
CA PRO A 153 -23.31 -17.45 -19.02
C PRO A 153 -23.43 -16.00 -19.52
N ASP A 154 -24.24 -15.17 -18.85
CA ASP A 154 -24.36 -13.76 -19.25
C ASP A 154 -23.07 -12.99 -18.94
N VAL A 155 -22.49 -12.37 -19.97
CA VAL A 155 -21.25 -11.59 -19.86
C VAL A 155 -21.41 -10.41 -18.89
N ASN A 156 -22.55 -9.71 -18.89
CA ASN A 156 -22.74 -8.55 -18.02
C ASN A 156 -22.91 -8.96 -16.56
N GLU A 157 -23.60 -10.06 -16.31
CA GLU A 157 -23.71 -10.65 -14.97
C GLU A 157 -22.32 -11.06 -14.45
N PHE A 158 -21.52 -11.74 -15.28
CA PHE A 158 -20.13 -12.08 -14.95
C PHE A 158 -19.29 -10.83 -14.61
N LEU A 159 -19.32 -9.81 -15.46
CA LEU A 159 -18.56 -8.57 -15.26
C LEU A 159 -18.95 -7.87 -13.95
N LYS A 160 -20.25 -7.85 -13.64
CA LYS A 160 -20.76 -7.29 -12.38
C LYS A 160 -20.24 -8.05 -11.17
N LEU A 161 -20.37 -9.38 -11.18
CA LEU A 161 -19.89 -10.25 -10.10
C LEU A 161 -18.37 -10.13 -9.91
N ASN A 162 -17.61 -10.06 -11.01
CA ASN A 162 -16.15 -9.90 -10.92
C ASN A 162 -15.77 -8.55 -10.31
N LYS A 163 -16.46 -7.46 -10.68
CA LYS A 163 -16.26 -6.14 -10.10
C LYS A 163 -16.54 -6.12 -8.59
N GLU A 164 -17.62 -6.76 -8.16
CA GLU A 164 -17.97 -6.88 -6.73
C GLU A 164 -16.94 -7.71 -5.95
N LYS A 165 -16.44 -8.80 -6.53
CA LYS A 165 -15.36 -9.61 -5.96
C LYS A 165 -14.08 -8.81 -5.81
N GLU A 166 -13.67 -8.07 -6.84
CA GLU A 166 -12.46 -7.23 -6.80
C GLU A 166 -12.59 -6.13 -5.75
N GLN A 167 -13.74 -5.45 -5.67
CA GLN A 167 -13.99 -4.45 -4.61
C GLN A 167 -13.91 -5.07 -3.21
N THR A 168 -14.43 -6.28 -3.04
CA THR A 168 -14.37 -7.00 -1.76
C THR A 168 -12.92 -7.31 -1.39
N ILE A 169 -12.12 -7.83 -2.32
CA ILE A 169 -10.70 -8.12 -2.11
C ILE A 169 -9.92 -6.84 -1.76
N GLN A 170 -10.19 -5.73 -2.46
CA GLN A 170 -9.55 -4.44 -2.17
C GLN A 170 -9.92 -3.95 -0.76
N ASN A 171 -11.19 -4.05 -0.37
CA ASN A 171 -11.63 -3.69 0.98
C ASN A 171 -10.94 -4.54 2.05
N ILE A 172 -10.80 -5.86 1.83
CA ILE A 172 -10.08 -6.77 2.73
C ILE A 172 -8.60 -6.36 2.84
N ARG A 173 -7.94 -6.06 1.72
CA ARG A 173 -6.54 -5.58 1.71
C ARG A 173 -6.38 -4.28 2.47
N MET A 174 -7.28 -3.32 2.25
CA MET A 174 -7.27 -2.03 2.96
C MET A 174 -7.46 -2.20 4.46
N GLN A 175 -8.36 -3.08 4.89
CA GLN A 175 -8.56 -3.41 6.30
C GLN A 175 -7.33 -4.09 6.92
N ALA A 176 -6.70 -5.02 6.19
CA ALA A 176 -5.47 -5.67 6.63
C ALA A 176 -4.32 -4.66 6.80
N LEU A 177 -4.15 -3.75 5.83
CA LEU A 177 -3.15 -2.69 5.89
C LEU A 177 -3.41 -1.74 7.07
N ALA A 178 -4.67 -1.30 7.26
CA ALA A 178 -5.05 -0.48 8.40
C ALA A 178 -4.72 -1.17 9.73
N GLY A 179 -5.03 -2.46 9.87
CA GLY A 179 -4.70 -3.24 11.06
C GLY A 179 -3.18 -3.37 11.30
N GLN A 180 -2.37 -3.46 10.25
CA GLN A 180 -0.90 -3.44 10.37
C GLN A 180 -0.39 -2.08 10.84
N ILE A 181 -0.92 -0.99 10.30
CA ILE A 181 -0.56 0.38 10.70
C ILE A 181 -0.88 0.60 12.18
N THR A 182 -2.06 0.19 12.64
CA THR A 182 -2.45 0.29 14.07
C THR A 182 -1.47 -0.47 14.97
N ARG A 183 -1.11 -1.71 14.61
CA ARG A 183 -0.15 -2.50 15.39
C ARG A 183 1.25 -1.87 15.45
N GLN A 184 1.70 -1.25 14.36
CA GLN A 184 2.97 -0.53 14.33
C GLN A 184 2.93 0.73 15.20
N GLN A 185 1.83 1.48 15.17
CA GLN A 185 1.65 2.65 16.03
C GLN A 185 1.64 2.28 17.52
N ASP A 186 0.95 1.18 17.89
CA ASP A 186 0.94 0.70 19.28
C ASP A 186 2.33 0.27 19.76
N ASN A 187 3.13 -0.35 18.88
CA ASN A 187 4.50 -0.72 19.21
C ASN A 187 5.39 0.52 19.37
N ASN A 188 5.28 1.50 18.48
CA ASN A 188 6.05 2.75 18.59
C ASN A 188 5.69 3.51 19.88
N LEU A 189 4.40 3.58 20.25
CA LEU A 189 3.96 4.20 21.50
C LEU A 189 4.53 3.49 22.75
N ARG A 190 4.66 2.16 22.70
CA ARG A 190 5.28 1.38 23.79
C ARG A 190 6.78 1.61 23.86
N GLU A 191 7.47 1.71 22.73
CA GLU A 191 8.90 2.03 22.67
C GLU A 191 9.17 3.45 23.16
N ASP A 192 8.35 4.43 22.77
CA ASP A 192 8.45 5.81 23.25
C ASP A 192 8.19 5.92 24.75
N ALA A 193 7.21 5.18 25.28
CA ALA A 193 6.95 5.10 26.72
C ALA A 193 8.11 4.44 27.48
N ALA A 194 8.71 3.39 26.93
CA ALA A 194 9.89 2.75 27.52
C ALA A 194 11.09 3.71 27.53
N ASN A 195 11.36 4.39 26.41
CA ASN A 195 12.46 5.34 26.27
C ASN A 195 12.29 6.57 27.16
N ALA A 196 11.07 7.07 27.35
CA ALA A 196 10.77 8.14 28.30
C ALA A 196 11.10 7.74 29.75
N SER A 197 10.83 6.48 30.14
CA SER A 197 11.15 5.97 31.47
C SER A 197 12.67 5.88 31.74
N PHE A 198 13.50 5.70 30.71
CA PHE A 198 14.96 5.65 30.87
C PHE A 198 15.62 7.03 30.99
N ASN A 199 14.94 8.10 30.54
CA ASN A 199 15.46 9.47 30.57
C ASN A 199 14.97 10.30 31.77
N GLU A 200 14.15 9.74 32.66
CA GLU A 200 13.81 10.43 33.91
C GLU A 200 15.06 10.55 34.81
N GLN A 201 15.44 11.78 35.14
CA GLN A 201 16.54 12.01 36.09
C GLN A 201 16.27 11.24 37.40
N PRO A 202 17.25 10.47 37.90
CA PRO A 202 17.08 9.68 39.11
C PRO A 202 16.70 10.60 40.27
N LEU A 203 15.79 10.12 41.14
CA LEU A 203 15.26 10.87 42.28
C LEU A 203 16.37 11.49 43.15
N THR A 204 17.48 10.78 43.31
CA THR A 204 18.67 11.23 44.04
C THR A 204 19.28 12.50 43.45
N LEU A 205 19.38 12.62 42.12
CA LEU A 205 19.93 13.79 41.43
C LEU A 205 18.95 14.98 41.49
N LYS A 206 17.65 14.73 41.32
CA LYS A 206 16.61 15.76 41.48
C LYS A 206 16.65 16.36 42.89
N LEU A 207 16.78 15.53 43.91
CA LEU A 207 16.85 15.97 45.31
C LEU A 207 18.19 16.62 45.65
N ALA A 208 19.31 16.14 45.10
CA ALA A 208 20.62 16.78 45.26
C ALA A 208 20.62 18.22 44.74
N ASN A 209 20.08 18.45 43.53
CA ASN A 209 19.99 19.79 42.95
C ASN A 209 19.08 20.71 43.77
N LYS A 210 17.93 20.21 44.23
CA LYS A 210 17.05 20.98 45.12
C LYS A 210 17.72 21.33 46.46
N ALA A 211 18.41 20.36 47.06
CA ALA A 211 19.14 20.55 48.32
C ALA A 211 20.25 21.59 48.16
N PHE A 212 21.00 21.54 47.06
CA PHE A 212 22.07 22.48 46.76
C PHE A 212 21.54 23.91 46.70
N SER A 213 20.53 24.16 45.86
CA SER A 213 19.94 25.50 45.72
C SER A 213 19.34 26.02 47.03
N ARG A 214 18.72 25.13 47.83
CA ARG A 214 18.09 25.50 49.09
C ARG A 214 19.08 25.89 50.19
N PHE A 215 20.12 25.08 50.38
CA PHE A 215 21.02 25.21 51.52
C PHE A 215 22.29 25.99 51.19
N TRP A 216 22.82 25.83 49.97
CA TRP A 216 24.06 26.48 49.53
C TRP A 216 23.82 27.70 48.65
N GLY A 217 22.62 27.88 48.08
CA GLY A 217 22.32 29.01 47.17
C GLY A 217 22.49 30.40 47.78
N ASN A 218 22.36 30.53 49.11
CA ASN A 218 22.53 31.79 49.85
C ASN A 218 23.71 31.76 50.84
N ALA A 219 24.52 30.70 50.85
CA ALA A 219 25.64 30.57 51.76
C ALA A 219 26.83 31.39 51.24
N ASN A 220 27.44 32.20 52.11
CA ASN A 220 28.55 33.06 51.75
C ASN A 220 29.89 32.36 52.07
N PRO A 221 30.81 32.20 51.09
CA PRO A 221 32.09 31.54 51.31
C PRO A 221 32.94 32.12 52.44
N LEU A 222 32.82 33.42 52.72
CA LEU A 222 33.60 34.13 53.73
C LEU A 222 32.96 34.10 55.13
N GLU A 223 31.67 33.78 55.23
CA GLU A 223 30.89 33.83 56.47
C GLU A 223 30.48 32.42 56.88
N ARG A 224 31.30 31.79 57.73
CA ARG A 224 31.14 30.37 58.12
C ARG A 224 29.84 30.09 58.87
N ASP A 225 29.26 31.09 59.51
CA ASP A 225 27.97 31.03 60.19
C ASP A 225 26.77 30.90 59.23
N THR A 226 26.97 31.21 57.94
CA THR A 226 25.96 30.99 56.90
C THR A 226 26.01 29.58 56.29
N HIS A 227 26.97 28.74 56.72
CA HIS A 227 27.18 27.41 56.13
C HIS A 227 26.24 26.38 56.78
N PRO A 228 25.40 25.68 56.00
CA PRO A 228 24.48 24.67 56.51
C PRO A 228 25.23 23.42 57.04
N GLU A 229 24.67 22.76 58.06
CA GLU A 229 25.20 21.48 58.53
C GLU A 229 24.71 20.31 57.67
N ASN A 230 25.61 19.37 57.35
CA ASN A 230 25.25 18.16 56.58
C ASN A 230 24.10 17.37 57.22
N ARG A 231 23.97 17.40 58.56
CA ARG A 231 22.89 16.72 59.28
C ARG A 231 21.52 17.28 58.90
N ASP A 232 21.41 18.61 58.79
CA ASP A 232 20.14 19.28 58.49
C ASP A 232 19.75 19.06 57.02
N ILE A 233 20.73 19.09 56.12
CA ILE A 233 20.55 18.74 54.70
C ILE A 233 20.05 17.29 54.56
N SER A 234 20.69 16.35 55.28
CA SER A 234 20.37 14.91 55.19
C SER A 234 19.00 14.58 55.79
N LYS A 235 18.59 15.31 56.84
CA LYS A 235 17.25 15.20 57.41
C LYS A 235 16.20 15.73 56.42
N TRP A 236 16.46 16.89 55.81
CA TRP A 236 15.57 17.48 54.82
C TRP A 236 15.40 16.59 53.58
N ILE A 237 16.46 15.97 53.06
CA ILE A 237 16.37 15.04 51.92
C ILE A 237 15.48 13.83 52.23
N GLN A 238 15.53 13.31 53.45
CA GLN A 238 14.66 12.20 53.87
C GLN A 238 13.19 12.62 53.96
N GLU A 239 12.93 13.81 54.51
CA GLU A 239 11.57 14.36 54.62
C GLU A 239 10.98 14.66 53.22
N GLU A 240 11.76 15.29 52.34
CA GLU A 240 11.34 15.67 50.98
C GLU A 240 11.15 14.45 50.05
N SER A 241 11.82 13.33 50.35
CA SER A 241 11.67 12.06 49.61
C SER A 241 10.62 11.13 50.20
N ASN A 242 9.80 11.57 51.16
CA ASN A 242 8.86 10.69 51.89
C ASN A 242 9.54 9.43 52.47
N HIS A 243 10.79 9.53 52.90
CA HIS A 243 11.64 8.42 53.36
C HIS A 243 11.99 7.33 52.33
N GLU A 244 11.81 7.59 51.03
CA GLU A 244 12.27 6.69 49.96
C GLU A 244 13.81 6.62 49.88
N ILE A 245 14.50 7.70 50.27
CA ILE A 245 15.96 7.73 50.36
C ILE A 245 16.42 7.33 51.75
N SER A 246 17.27 6.29 51.81
CA SER A 246 17.88 5.86 53.07
C SER A 246 18.74 6.97 53.69
N LYS A 247 18.82 6.99 55.02
CA LYS A 247 19.68 7.92 55.77
C LYS A 247 21.13 7.95 55.26
N THR A 248 21.71 6.77 55.00
CA THR A 248 23.09 6.69 54.50
C THR A 248 23.28 7.32 53.11
N MET A 249 22.27 7.23 52.24
CA MET A 249 22.29 7.85 50.93
C MET A 249 22.06 9.37 51.03
N ALA A 250 21.15 9.81 51.92
CA ALA A 250 20.95 11.22 52.20
C ALA A 250 22.22 11.89 52.75
N ASP A 251 22.92 11.21 53.67
CA ASP A 251 24.21 11.67 54.22
C ASP A 251 25.27 11.82 53.12
N LYS A 252 25.32 10.87 52.17
CA LYS A 252 26.21 10.95 51.00
C LYS A 252 25.84 12.10 50.07
N ILE A 253 24.56 12.31 49.79
CA ILE A 253 24.11 13.44 48.96
C ILE A 253 24.51 14.76 49.61
N ALA A 254 24.29 14.93 50.92
CA ALA A 254 24.68 16.13 51.65
C ALA A 254 26.20 16.39 51.62
N GLN A 255 27.01 15.33 51.57
CA GLN A 255 28.47 15.45 51.37
C GLN A 255 28.83 15.84 49.94
N VAL A 256 28.19 15.25 48.93
CA VAL A 256 28.52 15.46 47.51
C VAL A 256 28.12 16.85 47.02
N ILE A 257 26.98 17.39 47.49
CA ILE A 257 26.53 18.73 47.08
C ILE A 257 27.29 19.85 47.79
N ARG A 258 28.14 19.53 48.76
CA ARG A 258 28.90 20.52 49.52
C ARG A 258 29.93 21.19 48.59
N PRO A 259 29.94 22.52 48.48
CA PRO A 259 30.97 23.22 47.73
C PRO A 259 32.37 23.04 48.34
N GLU A 260 33.39 22.96 47.48
CA GLU A 260 34.80 22.81 47.87
C GLU A 260 35.31 23.93 48.81
N TRP A 261 34.74 25.13 48.71
CA TRP A 261 35.13 26.27 49.54
C TRP A 261 34.61 26.20 50.99
N ALA A 262 33.65 25.31 51.29
CA ALA A 262 33.08 25.21 52.62
C ALA A 262 34.00 24.42 53.56
N ALA A 263 34.49 25.03 54.65
CA ALA A 263 35.50 24.47 55.55
C ALA A 263 35.04 23.25 56.37
N THR A 264 35.83 22.15 56.40
CA THR A 264 35.55 20.93 57.18
C THR A 264 36.03 21.05 58.63
N GLY A 265 35.21 20.61 59.59
CA GLY A 265 35.60 20.52 61.02
C GLY A 265 34.89 21.52 61.95
N ARG A 266 35.17 21.44 63.26
CA ARG A 266 34.59 22.33 64.29
C ARG A 266 35.24 23.71 64.30
N LYS A 267 34.52 24.72 64.81
CA LYS A 267 35.00 26.08 65.09
C LYS A 267 36.23 25.99 66.03
N PRO A 268 37.39 26.62 65.72
CA PRO A 268 38.45 26.75 66.70
C PRO A 268 37.92 27.58 67.88
N GLN A 269 38.11 27.08 69.10
CA GLN A 269 37.78 27.81 70.31
C GLN A 269 38.82 28.93 70.47
N ILE A 270 38.36 30.18 70.44
CA ILE A 270 39.10 31.35 70.94
C ILE A 270 38.28 31.87 72.12
#